data_AF-A0A8J8ENY2-F1
#
_entry.id   AF-A0A8J8ENY2-F1
#
_cell.length_a   1.000
_cell.length_b   1.000
_cell.length_c   1.000
_cell.angle_alpha   90.00
_cell.angle_beta   90.00
_cell.angle_gamma   90.00
#
_symmetry.space_group_name_H-M   'P 1'
#
loop_
_entity.id
_entity.type
_entity.pdbx_description
1 polymer ?
#
loop_
_entity_poly.entity_id
_entity_poly.type
_entity_poly.pdbx_seq_one_letter_code
_entity_poly.pdbx_strand_id
1 'polypeptide(L)'
;MQLPDKQPLMENVVVTSVGELGDLIQKALSEGSGAFLKIFAKDASGKYYVTVLFDRSKILAAECLLVDKKENLIGEEVIRLLKSFIGKPLVVDVYALDDLEIKLSIADNVDVYVQTPKIPLDELFKVKAPPEKPTKREEVAAIAAAEAAPAIPKPTSIEEVMEKKVEEKLREVAKEEPKPAPVTKPEVIINLTGGTIPENAFQIYAEDLLNEAKKIKGLRIHRIEFDANIGEGVVYLNVHIQGSSDGSARDIEIAEKRMLHAVSKYAPVLLREAEIKPIIRDVSIVIDGEEVKPQEIVDRDKKKTGNVTKDGRITLSVLEDVWPYFSAYARTVITEIESAEIRIKKAHFDVKGRREFEINLSMAAETGMSKDEVRRIVKDVLSRHARELSRSIKRYITVHNIEIEIITPEVTAPSTTHATTVGTSSKAAEILAKKALLEKEVEQLLKQAGIEELSILTEEKKKEAEEAMLKSRIEPAVETLKSRIHAELKLVPRVTFKWLKMNHEVRGSTVYVDIEASFLRESVGGLFGSFSGVSDDRIRRDVAETINRVIKEVSREHGIGMVLRKLNVIIR
;
A
#
# COMPACT_ATOMS: atom_id res chain seq x y z
N MET A 1 20.24 -0.77 5.49
CA MET A 1 19.91 -0.05 6.73
C MET A 1 18.44 0.31 6.74
N GLN A 2 17.81 0.33 7.92
CA GLN A 2 16.45 0.84 8.10
C GLN A 2 16.47 2.37 8.13
N LEU A 3 15.51 3.01 7.46
CA LEU A 3 15.31 4.45 7.46
C LEU A 3 13.91 4.72 8.01
N PRO A 4 13.70 5.80 8.80
CA PRO A 4 12.36 6.27 9.15
C PRO A 4 11.48 6.47 7.90
N ASP A 5 10.16 6.34 8.05
CA ASP A 5 9.20 6.51 6.95
C ASP A 5 9.23 7.95 6.42
N LYS A 6 10.11 8.20 5.44
CA LYS A 6 10.33 9.51 4.81
C LYS A 6 10.42 9.38 3.29
N GLN A 7 9.82 10.33 2.59
CA GLN A 7 9.97 10.45 1.15
C GLN A 7 11.38 10.95 0.81
N PRO A 8 12.05 10.35 -0.17
CA PRO A 8 13.33 10.85 -0.66
C PRO A 8 13.19 12.26 -1.23
N LEU A 9 14.24 13.05 -1.02
CA LEU A 9 14.38 14.37 -1.62
C LEU A 9 14.61 14.25 -3.14
N MET A 10 15.35 13.23 -3.56
CA MET A 10 15.58 12.91 -4.97
C MET A 10 15.62 11.39 -5.14
N GLU A 11 14.94 10.86 -6.15
CA GLU A 11 14.92 9.42 -6.48
C GLU A 11 15.61 9.16 -7.82
N ASN A 12 16.26 8.01 -7.93
CA ASN A 12 16.82 7.46 -9.16
C ASN A 12 17.74 8.43 -9.92
N VAL A 13 18.49 9.27 -9.20
CA VAL A 13 19.41 10.23 -9.84
C VAL A 13 20.61 9.49 -10.40
N VAL A 14 20.84 9.63 -11.70
CA VAL A 14 22.04 9.07 -12.34
C VAL A 14 23.21 10.01 -12.12
N VAL A 15 24.22 9.54 -11.40
CA VAL A 15 25.43 10.27 -11.08
C VAL A 15 26.58 9.69 -11.88
N THR A 16 27.24 10.51 -12.69
CA THR A 16 28.35 10.08 -13.56
C THR A 16 29.69 10.64 -13.12
N SER A 17 29.70 11.71 -12.33
CA SER A 17 30.91 12.39 -11.87
C SER A 17 30.98 12.49 -10.34
N VAL A 18 32.19 12.71 -9.83
CA VAL A 18 32.44 12.92 -8.40
C VAL A 18 31.77 14.20 -7.90
N GLY A 19 31.78 15.24 -8.74
CA GLY A 19 31.15 16.52 -8.44
C GLY A 19 29.64 16.41 -8.27
N GLU A 20 28.96 15.71 -9.18
CA GLU A 20 27.51 15.46 -9.09
C GLU A 20 27.13 14.74 -7.79
N LEU A 21 27.90 13.75 -7.35
CA LEU A 21 27.63 13.06 -6.07
C LEU A 21 27.80 14.01 -4.87
N GLY A 22 28.84 14.85 -4.92
CA GLY A 22 29.12 15.85 -3.89
C GLY A 22 28.00 16.89 -3.81
N ASP A 23 27.54 17.40 -4.95
CA ASP A 23 26.47 18.40 -5.05
C ASP A 23 25.14 17.85 -4.51
N LEU A 24 24.82 16.59 -4.78
CA LEU A 24 23.64 15.91 -4.22
C LEU A 24 23.70 15.81 -2.69
N ILE A 25 24.86 15.46 -2.15
CA ILE A 25 25.07 15.39 -0.70
C ILE A 25 24.97 16.79 -0.08
N GLN A 26 25.59 17.81 -0.69
CA GLN A 26 25.51 19.19 -0.21
C GLN A 26 24.07 19.73 -0.24
N LYS A 27 23.32 19.42 -1.30
CA LYS A 27 21.90 19.80 -1.40
C LYS A 27 21.08 19.20 -0.26
N ALA A 28 21.24 17.90 0.00
CA ALA A 28 20.55 17.24 1.12
C ALA A 28 20.95 17.80 2.50
N LEU A 29 22.24 18.11 2.69
CA LEU A 29 22.75 18.74 3.91
C LEU A 29 22.35 20.21 4.06
N SER A 30 21.95 20.88 2.97
CA SER A 30 21.44 22.25 3.01
C SER A 30 19.97 22.31 3.44
N GLU A 31 19.20 21.28 3.10
CA GLU A 31 17.78 21.15 3.47
C GLU A 31 17.59 20.46 4.84
N GLY A 32 18.61 19.74 5.33
CA GLY A 32 18.57 18.99 6.60
C GLY A 32 19.81 19.18 7.49
N SER A 33 19.88 18.40 8.57
CA SER A 33 21.08 18.27 9.41
C SER A 33 21.95 17.06 9.05
N GLY A 34 21.45 16.18 8.20
CA GLY A 34 22.11 14.97 7.75
C GLY A 34 21.54 14.50 6.43
N ALA A 35 22.22 13.53 5.82
CA ALA A 35 21.81 12.96 4.55
C ALA A 35 21.86 11.45 4.63
N PHE A 36 20.89 10.78 4.01
CA PHE A 36 20.93 9.35 3.80
C PHE A 36 20.87 9.06 2.31
N LEU A 37 21.78 8.23 1.83
CA LEU A 37 21.91 7.90 0.43
C LEU A 37 21.70 6.40 0.23
N LYS A 38 20.91 6.04 -0.78
CA LYS A 38 20.82 4.67 -1.33
C LYS A 38 21.46 4.69 -2.71
N ILE A 39 22.60 4.03 -2.84
CA ILE A 39 23.43 4.04 -4.04
C ILE A 39 23.38 2.64 -4.63
N PHE A 40 22.86 2.55 -5.85
CA PHE A 40 22.98 1.37 -6.68
C PHE A 40 24.17 1.52 -7.62
N ALA A 41 25.11 0.58 -7.52
CA ALA A 41 26.31 0.50 -8.34
C ALA A 41 26.43 -0.87 -8.99
N LYS A 42 27.07 -0.92 -10.16
CA LYS A 42 27.37 -2.17 -10.86
C LYS A 42 28.80 -2.14 -11.39
N ASP A 43 29.53 -3.22 -11.19
CA ASP A 43 30.82 -3.46 -11.84
C ASP A 43 30.86 -4.86 -12.48
N ALA A 44 32.06 -5.30 -12.91
CA ALA A 44 32.27 -6.62 -13.49
C ALA A 44 32.13 -7.78 -12.47
N SER A 45 32.28 -7.49 -11.19
CA SER A 45 32.21 -8.44 -10.07
C SER A 45 30.79 -8.61 -9.52
N GLY A 46 29.92 -7.62 -9.73
CA GLY A 46 28.50 -7.76 -9.43
C GLY A 46 27.71 -6.45 -9.31
N LYS A 47 26.51 -6.56 -8.73
CA LYS A 47 25.62 -5.45 -8.36
C LYS A 47 25.70 -5.17 -6.86
N TYR A 48 25.77 -3.90 -6.51
CA TYR A 48 25.97 -3.42 -5.15
C TYR A 48 24.86 -2.44 -4.78
N TYR A 49 24.27 -2.66 -3.61
CA TYR A 49 23.34 -1.73 -3.01
C TYR A 49 23.95 -1.16 -1.75
N VAL A 50 24.51 0.04 -1.86
CA VAL A 50 25.21 0.74 -0.79
C VAL A 50 24.25 1.72 -0.14
N THR A 51 24.16 1.69 1.18
CA THR A 51 23.42 2.68 1.97
C THR A 51 24.40 3.42 2.86
N VAL A 52 24.29 4.75 2.92
CA VAL A 52 25.23 5.58 3.67
C VAL A 52 24.48 6.70 4.37
N LEU A 53 24.77 6.88 5.67
CA LEU A 53 24.26 7.95 6.51
C LEU A 53 25.38 8.95 6.79
N PHE A 54 25.07 10.24 6.66
CA PHE A 54 25.99 11.37 6.83
C PHE A 54 25.42 12.38 7.83
N ASP A 55 26.30 13.01 8.59
CA ASP A 55 26.02 14.32 9.20
C ASP A 55 26.67 15.43 8.36
N ARG A 56 26.58 16.69 8.81
CA ARG A 56 27.17 17.85 8.13
C ARG A 56 28.70 17.78 7.92
N SER A 57 29.40 16.89 8.61
CA SER A 57 30.86 16.83 8.67
C SER A 57 31.45 15.50 8.23
N LYS A 58 30.77 14.37 8.47
CA LYS A 58 31.35 13.03 8.38
C LYS A 58 30.30 11.94 8.11
N ILE A 59 30.80 10.77 7.76
CA ILE A 59 30.02 9.54 7.60
C ILE A 59 29.67 8.97 8.98
N LEU A 60 28.40 8.64 9.18
CA LEU A 60 27.88 8.05 10.41
C LEU A 60 27.70 6.54 10.30
N ALA A 61 27.16 6.02 9.21
CA ALA A 61 26.92 4.59 9.04
C ALA A 61 26.99 4.21 7.56
N ALA A 62 27.58 3.06 7.24
CA ALA A 62 27.68 2.57 5.87
C ALA A 62 27.48 1.05 5.83
N GLU A 63 26.55 0.60 4.98
CA GLU A 63 26.24 -0.81 4.76
C GLU A 63 26.11 -1.06 3.26
N CYS A 64 26.63 -2.17 2.76
CA CYS A 64 26.49 -2.58 1.37
C CYS A 64 25.99 -4.03 1.27
N LEU A 65 24.94 -4.24 0.49
CA LEU A 65 24.50 -5.56 0.08
C LEU A 65 25.07 -5.87 -1.32
N LEU A 66 25.94 -6.89 -1.42
CA LEU A 66 26.27 -7.51 -2.70
C LEU A 66 25.10 -8.37 -3.14
N VAL A 67 24.40 -7.95 -4.19
CA VAL A 67 23.16 -8.59 -4.63
C VAL A 67 23.43 -10.00 -5.17
N ASP A 68 24.53 -10.19 -5.89
CA ASP A 68 24.83 -11.46 -6.55
C ASP A 68 25.29 -12.54 -5.56
N LYS A 69 26.02 -12.15 -4.51
CA LYS A 69 26.50 -13.07 -3.46
C LYS A 69 25.60 -13.14 -2.23
N LYS A 70 24.62 -12.24 -2.12
CA LYS A 70 23.78 -12.02 -0.92
C LYS A 70 24.61 -11.82 0.36
N GLU A 71 25.73 -11.12 0.22
CA GLU A 71 26.68 -10.85 1.28
C GLU A 71 26.54 -9.39 1.73
N ASN A 72 26.44 -9.18 3.05
CA ASN A 72 26.37 -7.84 3.64
C ASN A 72 27.75 -7.43 4.13
N LEU A 73 28.28 -6.34 3.56
CA LEU A 73 29.48 -5.67 4.01
C LEU A 73 29.09 -4.48 4.87
N ILE A 74 29.83 -4.23 5.95
CA ILE A 74 29.54 -3.16 6.91
C ILE A 74 30.81 -2.35 7.18
N GLY A 75 30.66 -1.03 7.35
CA GLY A 75 31.73 -0.17 7.86
C GLY A 75 32.86 0.12 6.87
N GLU A 76 34.10 -0.14 7.26
CA GLU A 76 35.30 0.30 6.51
C GLU A 76 35.37 -0.31 5.10
N GLU A 77 34.98 -1.58 4.95
CA GLU A 77 34.96 -2.26 3.65
C GLU A 77 33.98 -1.58 2.67
N VAL A 78 32.84 -1.12 3.19
CA VAL A 78 31.83 -0.39 2.40
C VAL A 78 32.36 0.96 1.95
N ILE A 79 33.08 1.68 2.82
CA ILE A 79 33.64 2.98 2.45
C ILE A 79 34.74 2.82 1.40
N ARG A 80 35.56 1.78 1.50
CA ARG A 80 36.57 1.46 0.47
C ARG A 80 35.92 1.14 -0.87
N LEU A 81 34.83 0.37 -0.83
CA LEU A 81 34.05 0.00 -2.00
C LEU A 81 33.35 1.23 -2.63
N LEU A 82 32.75 2.08 -1.81
CA LEU A 82 32.16 3.36 -2.23
C LEU A 82 33.20 4.24 -2.91
N LYS A 83 34.41 4.37 -2.35
CA LYS A 83 35.53 5.10 -2.98
C LYS A 83 35.92 4.55 -4.36
N SER A 84 35.76 3.25 -4.60
CA SER A 84 36.04 2.62 -5.90
C SER A 84 34.94 2.84 -6.95
N PHE A 85 33.76 3.28 -6.51
CA PHE A 85 32.61 3.61 -7.34
C PHE A 85 32.45 5.11 -7.60
N ILE A 86 33.03 5.95 -6.75
CA ILE A 86 33.11 7.40 -6.97
C ILE A 86 33.78 7.66 -8.34
N GLY A 87 33.06 8.35 -9.24
CA GLY A 87 33.51 8.65 -10.61
C GLY A 87 33.09 7.63 -11.67
N LYS A 88 32.29 6.62 -11.32
CA LYS A 88 31.59 5.74 -12.27
C LYS A 88 30.10 6.09 -12.30
N PRO A 89 29.33 5.63 -13.32
CA PRO A 89 27.88 5.76 -13.32
C PRO A 89 27.23 5.03 -12.14
N LEU A 90 26.48 5.76 -11.33
CA LEU A 90 25.75 5.30 -10.15
C LEU A 90 24.31 5.77 -10.23
N VAL A 91 23.38 5.04 -9.62
CA VAL A 91 22.01 5.52 -9.39
C VAL A 91 21.84 5.78 -7.91
N VAL A 92 21.42 6.97 -7.54
CA VAL A 92 21.40 7.44 -6.15
C VAL A 92 20.02 7.98 -5.78
N ASP A 93 19.45 7.44 -4.71
CA ASP A 93 18.35 8.08 -3.98
C ASP A 93 18.92 8.86 -2.80
N VAL A 94 18.43 10.08 -2.61
CA VAL A 94 18.93 11.02 -1.60
C VAL A 94 17.80 11.41 -0.68
N TYR A 95 18.02 11.33 0.62
CA TYR A 95 17.08 11.71 1.67
C TYR A 95 17.74 12.78 2.55
N ALA A 96 17.06 13.91 2.75
CA ALA A 96 17.46 14.90 3.75
C ALA A 96 16.90 14.49 5.11
N LEU A 97 17.74 14.50 6.15
CA LEU A 97 17.37 14.10 7.50
C LEU A 97 17.55 15.24 8.51
N ASP A 98 16.59 15.39 9.41
CA ASP A 98 16.66 16.29 10.56
C ASP A 98 17.27 15.60 11.80
N ASP A 99 17.69 16.38 12.80
CA ASP A 99 18.44 15.88 13.97
C ASP A 99 17.77 14.70 14.69
N LEU A 100 16.43 14.71 14.76
CA LEU A 100 15.65 13.64 15.37
C LEU A 100 15.71 12.37 14.54
N GLU A 101 15.56 12.49 13.21
CA GLU A 101 15.57 11.36 12.28
C GLU A 101 16.96 10.74 12.15
N ILE A 102 18.02 11.54 12.23
CA ILE A 102 19.40 11.02 12.30
C ILE A 102 19.55 10.16 13.56
N LYS A 103 19.07 10.63 14.72
CA LYS A 103 19.13 9.86 15.98
C LYS A 103 18.31 8.58 15.91
N LEU A 104 17.11 8.63 15.33
CA LEU A 104 16.28 7.44 15.11
C LEU A 104 16.97 6.45 14.15
N SER A 105 17.51 6.94 13.03
CA SER A 105 18.27 6.12 12.07
C SER A 105 19.51 5.48 12.70
N ILE A 106 20.20 6.17 13.61
CA ILE A 106 21.30 5.59 14.39
C ILE A 106 20.78 4.54 15.37
N ALA A 107 19.67 4.81 16.08
CA ALA A 107 19.09 3.88 17.04
C ALA A 107 18.60 2.57 16.40
N ASP A 108 18.07 2.65 15.17
CA ASP A 108 17.62 1.48 14.42
C ASP A 108 18.78 0.71 13.75
N ASN A 109 19.98 1.33 13.64
CA ASN A 109 21.15 0.75 12.98
C ASN A 109 22.43 0.87 13.84
N VAL A 110 22.33 0.67 15.16
CA VAL A 110 23.45 0.86 16.10
C VAL A 110 24.66 0.00 15.73
N ASP A 111 24.45 -1.24 15.32
CA ASP A 111 25.53 -2.18 14.95
C ASP A 111 26.35 -1.66 13.76
N VAL A 112 25.69 -1.10 12.75
CA VAL A 112 26.32 -0.50 11.57
C VAL A 112 27.05 0.79 11.96
N TYR A 113 26.42 1.61 12.81
CA TYR A 113 27.02 2.85 13.30
C TYR A 113 28.32 2.58 14.08
N VAL A 114 28.36 1.58 14.95
CA VAL A 114 29.56 1.27 15.74
C VAL A 114 30.72 0.77 14.86
N GLN A 115 30.42 -0.03 13.83
CA GLN A 115 31.42 -0.61 12.94
C GLN A 115 31.89 0.34 11.81
N THR A 116 31.19 1.45 11.60
CA THR A 116 31.52 2.41 10.54
C THR A 116 32.51 3.47 11.02
N PRO A 117 33.71 3.59 10.40
CA PRO A 117 34.67 4.63 10.75
C PRO A 117 34.14 6.02 10.36
N LYS A 118 34.29 6.99 11.26
CA LYS A 118 33.74 8.35 11.13
C LYS A 118 34.61 9.25 10.25
N ILE A 119 34.66 8.92 8.96
CA ILE A 119 35.50 9.60 7.98
C ILE A 119 34.85 10.95 7.60
N PRO A 120 35.60 12.07 7.62
CA PRO A 120 35.12 13.36 7.14
C PRO A 120 34.69 13.34 5.68
N LEU A 121 33.68 14.12 5.31
CA LEU A 121 33.19 14.21 3.92
C LEU A 121 34.31 14.58 2.93
N ASP A 122 35.21 15.49 3.33
CA ASP A 122 36.36 15.91 2.52
C ASP A 122 37.34 14.76 2.21
N GLU A 123 37.40 13.74 3.06
CA GLU A 123 38.26 12.57 2.88
C GLU A 123 37.59 11.44 2.09
N LEU A 124 36.26 11.49 1.93
CA LEU A 124 35.53 10.54 1.09
C LEU A 124 35.84 10.78 -0.39
N PHE A 125 35.91 12.04 -0.81
CA PHE A 125 36.14 12.43 -2.20
C PHE A 125 37.62 12.57 -2.59
N LYS A 126 38.55 12.47 -1.64
CA LYS A 126 40.00 12.40 -1.92
C LYS A 126 40.36 10.98 -2.39
N VAL A 127 40.36 10.78 -3.70
CA VAL A 127 40.87 9.55 -4.33
C VAL A 127 42.39 9.48 -4.11
N LYS A 128 42.86 8.66 -3.15
CA LYS A 128 44.26 8.24 -3.12
C LYS A 128 44.45 7.17 -4.19
N ALA A 129 45.13 7.54 -5.27
CA ALA A 129 45.67 6.56 -6.22
C ALA A 129 46.59 5.55 -5.50
N PRO A 130 46.66 4.27 -5.93
CA PRO A 130 47.67 3.33 -5.44
C PRO A 130 49.09 3.87 -5.67
N PRO A 131 50.08 3.49 -4.85
CA PRO A 131 51.42 4.07 -4.90
C PRO A 131 52.15 3.62 -6.17
N GLU A 132 52.31 4.53 -7.13
CA GLU A 132 53.31 4.39 -8.18
C GLU A 132 54.71 4.60 -7.59
N LYS A 133 55.62 3.70 -7.95
CA LYS A 133 57.06 3.90 -7.74
C LYS A 133 57.53 5.16 -8.49
N PRO A 134 58.57 5.83 -7.97
CA PRO A 134 58.78 7.25 -8.22
C PRO A 134 59.39 7.50 -9.59
N THR A 135 58.85 8.48 -10.31
CA THR A 135 59.61 9.18 -11.35
C THR A 135 59.50 10.68 -11.10
N LYS A 136 60.68 11.29 -10.97
CA LYS A 136 61.01 12.70 -10.69
C LYS A 136 60.17 13.64 -11.58
N ARG A 137 59.46 14.65 -11.04
CA ARG A 137 59.90 15.95 -10.49
C ARG A 137 60.55 16.86 -11.54
N GLU A 138 59.81 17.89 -11.93
CA GLU A 138 60.19 19.30 -12.23
C GLU A 138 58.90 20.01 -12.72
N GLU A 139 58.14 20.74 -11.88
CA GLU A 139 58.31 22.16 -11.49
C GLU A 139 58.68 23.09 -12.65
N VAL A 140 57.78 24.02 -13.03
CA VAL A 140 57.92 25.51 -13.07
C VAL A 140 56.54 26.06 -13.53
N ALA A 141 55.69 26.57 -12.62
CA ALA A 141 55.52 27.96 -12.16
C ALA A 141 54.79 28.93 -13.13
N ALA A 142 53.87 29.68 -12.54
CA ALA A 142 52.98 30.69 -13.12
C ALA A 142 53.69 32.01 -13.48
N ILE A 143 53.00 32.91 -14.24
CA ILE A 143 52.73 34.35 -13.93
C ILE A 143 52.44 35.20 -15.21
N ALA A 144 51.47 36.14 -15.06
CA ALA A 144 51.22 37.43 -15.75
C ALA A 144 50.57 37.45 -17.16
N ALA A 145 49.80 38.46 -17.63
CA ALA A 145 48.95 39.56 -17.13
C ALA A 145 48.94 40.67 -18.23
N ALA A 146 47.76 41.14 -18.66
CA ALA A 146 47.44 42.41 -19.37
C ALA A 146 48.19 42.72 -20.71
N GLU A 147 47.72 43.44 -21.72
CA GLU A 147 46.77 44.57 -21.84
C GLU A 147 46.47 44.86 -23.33
N ALA A 148 45.49 45.74 -23.60
CA ALA A 148 45.23 46.56 -24.80
C ALA A 148 44.13 46.15 -25.82
N ALA A 149 42.93 46.73 -25.63
CA ALA A 149 42.08 47.30 -26.70
C ALA A 149 42.57 48.75 -27.01
N PRO A 150 42.18 49.51 -28.07
CA PRO A 150 40.79 49.83 -28.56
C PRO A 150 40.74 50.01 -30.12
N ALA A 151 39.80 50.68 -30.82
CA ALA A 151 38.34 50.64 -30.95
C ALA A 151 37.95 51.45 -32.23
N ILE A 152 36.89 51.05 -32.98
CA ILE A 152 35.90 51.89 -33.75
C ILE A 152 36.39 52.62 -35.05
N PRO A 153 35.58 52.97 -36.12
CA PRO A 153 34.11 53.12 -36.28
C PRO A 153 33.38 52.57 -37.55
N LYS A 154 32.11 52.14 -37.36
CA LYS A 154 30.77 52.62 -37.82
C LYS A 154 30.55 53.57 -39.06
N PRO A 155 29.30 53.75 -39.57
CA PRO A 155 28.78 53.31 -40.90
C PRO A 155 28.24 54.47 -41.80
N THR A 156 27.62 54.17 -42.96
CA THR A 156 26.79 55.14 -43.73
C THR A 156 25.63 54.48 -44.49
N SER A 157 24.53 55.22 -44.54
CA SER A 157 23.16 54.98 -45.02
C SER A 157 22.90 55.40 -46.47
N ILE A 158 21.77 54.93 -47.03
CA ILE A 158 20.92 55.59 -48.06
C ILE A 158 19.47 55.08 -47.76
N GLU A 159 18.55 55.83 -47.11
CA GLU A 159 17.53 56.77 -47.65
C GLU A 159 16.70 56.19 -48.82
N GLU A 160 15.40 56.33 -49.02
CA GLU A 160 14.23 56.98 -48.38
C GLU A 160 12.99 56.49 -49.21
N VAL A 161 11.76 56.70 -48.71
CA VAL A 161 10.54 57.11 -49.45
C VAL A 161 9.26 56.54 -48.81
N MET A 162 8.50 57.47 -48.23
CA MET A 162 7.04 57.53 -48.03
C MET A 162 6.38 56.90 -46.80
N GLU A 163 6.36 57.74 -45.76
CA GLU A 163 5.29 58.05 -44.81
C GLU A 163 3.81 57.92 -45.24
N LYS A 164 2.97 57.75 -44.19
CA LYS A 164 1.57 58.20 -43.97
C LYS A 164 0.41 57.31 -44.46
N LYS A 165 -0.24 56.61 -43.53
CA LYS A 165 -1.52 57.09 -42.93
C LYS A 165 -1.88 56.38 -41.62
N VAL A 166 -2.19 57.20 -40.63
CA VAL A 166 -2.60 56.89 -39.26
C VAL A 166 -4.07 56.44 -39.21
N GLU A 167 -4.36 55.62 -38.21
CA GLU A 167 -5.64 55.18 -37.66
C GLU A 167 -6.77 56.23 -37.68
N GLU A 168 -8.00 55.83 -38.03
CA GLU A 168 -9.19 56.00 -37.16
C GLU A 168 -10.47 55.35 -37.74
N LYS A 169 -11.28 54.83 -36.81
CA LYS A 169 -12.76 54.62 -36.84
C LYS A 169 -13.37 53.32 -37.38
N LEU A 170 -13.54 52.39 -36.43
CA LEU A 170 -14.82 51.84 -35.92
C LEU A 170 -16.07 51.79 -36.84
N ARG A 171 -16.54 50.54 -36.99
CA ARG A 171 -17.93 50.03 -37.08
C ARG A 171 -18.75 50.31 -38.34
N GLU A 172 -19.00 49.23 -39.10
CA GLU A 172 -20.37 48.77 -39.35
C GLU A 172 -20.42 47.27 -39.69
N VAL A 173 -21.45 46.59 -39.19
CA VAL A 173 -21.73 45.15 -39.29
C VAL A 173 -22.64 44.91 -40.48
N ALA A 174 -22.31 44.01 -41.40
CA ALA A 174 -23.31 43.27 -42.18
C ALA A 174 -22.74 42.00 -42.83
N LYS A 175 -23.42 40.89 -42.56
CA LYS A 175 -23.38 39.54 -43.13
C LYS A 175 -22.82 39.39 -44.55
N GLU A 176 -21.80 38.53 -44.68
CA GLU A 176 -21.68 37.58 -45.79
C GLU A 176 -21.35 36.21 -45.21
N GLU A 177 -22.19 35.22 -45.51
CA GLU A 177 -21.88 33.79 -45.32
C GLU A 177 -20.74 33.41 -46.29
N PRO A 178 -19.62 32.84 -45.84
CA PRO A 178 -18.77 32.09 -46.73
C PRO A 178 -19.22 30.62 -46.71
N LYS A 179 -19.82 30.21 -47.82
CA LYS A 179 -19.85 28.80 -48.24
C LYS A 179 -18.42 28.25 -48.39
N PRO A 180 -18.24 26.92 -48.25
CA PRO A 180 -17.06 26.32 -47.64
C PRO A 180 -15.85 26.27 -48.57
N ALA A 181 -14.67 26.56 -48.03
CA ALA A 181 -13.41 26.20 -48.65
C ALA A 181 -13.19 24.67 -48.53
N PRO A 182 -12.79 23.95 -49.60
CA PRO A 182 -12.57 22.52 -49.53
C PRO A 182 -11.20 22.19 -48.90
N VAL A 183 -11.27 21.39 -47.82
CA VAL A 183 -10.34 20.36 -47.29
C VAL A 183 -8.83 20.60 -47.42
N THR A 184 -8.06 20.51 -46.32
CA THR A 184 -6.91 19.57 -46.17
C THR A 184 -6.03 19.78 -44.93
N LYS A 185 -6.58 19.87 -43.71
CA LYS A 185 -5.98 19.29 -42.48
C LYS A 185 -6.96 19.44 -41.30
N PRO A 186 -7.21 18.38 -40.52
CA PRO A 186 -7.93 18.50 -39.26
C PRO A 186 -7.16 19.41 -38.30
N GLU A 187 -7.86 20.30 -37.61
CA GLU A 187 -7.24 21.19 -36.61
C GLU A 187 -6.97 20.39 -35.32
N VAL A 188 -5.71 20.38 -34.87
CA VAL A 188 -5.30 19.72 -33.61
C VAL A 188 -4.94 20.81 -32.61
N ILE A 189 -5.67 20.91 -31.52
CA ILE A 189 -5.45 21.89 -30.45
C ILE A 189 -4.96 21.14 -29.21
N ILE A 190 -3.85 21.60 -28.64
CA ILE A 190 -3.23 20.98 -27.46
C ILE A 190 -3.15 22.06 -26.37
N ASN A 191 -3.91 21.86 -25.29
CA ASN A 191 -3.90 22.73 -24.12
C ASN A 191 -3.18 21.99 -22.98
N LEU A 192 -2.00 22.49 -22.60
CA LEU A 192 -1.18 21.91 -21.52
C LEU A 192 -1.31 22.76 -20.25
N THR A 193 -1.59 22.11 -19.11
CA THR A 193 -1.60 22.72 -17.78
C THR A 193 -0.74 21.92 -16.82
N GLY A 194 0.07 22.58 -15.97
CA GLY A 194 0.85 21.92 -14.91
C GLY A 194 2.26 21.42 -15.29
N GLY A 195 2.74 21.67 -16.51
CA GLY A 195 4.10 21.29 -16.94
C GLY A 195 4.31 21.47 -18.45
N THR A 196 5.44 20.98 -18.97
CA THR A 196 5.74 20.94 -20.42
C THR A 196 5.94 19.50 -20.89
N ILE A 197 5.10 19.05 -21.85
CA ILE A 197 5.28 17.79 -22.58
C ILE A 197 5.66 18.14 -24.02
N PRO A 198 6.51 17.35 -24.71
CA PRO A 198 6.75 17.54 -26.13
C PRO A 198 5.43 17.49 -26.93
N GLU A 199 5.06 18.60 -27.57
CA GLU A 199 3.88 18.69 -28.44
C GLU A 199 3.89 17.60 -29.54
N ASN A 200 5.09 17.16 -29.94
CA ASN A 200 5.30 16.06 -30.87
C ASN A 200 4.60 14.75 -30.45
N ALA A 201 4.55 14.42 -29.15
CA ALA A 201 3.91 13.20 -28.68
C ALA A 201 2.39 13.24 -28.87
N PHE A 202 1.78 14.41 -28.64
CA PHE A 202 0.36 14.66 -28.91
C PHE A 202 0.05 14.72 -30.40
N GLN A 203 0.98 15.22 -31.20
CA GLN A 203 0.86 15.22 -32.65
C GLN A 203 0.84 13.80 -33.23
N ILE A 204 1.76 12.93 -32.78
CA ILE A 204 1.80 11.51 -33.17
C ILE A 204 0.50 10.81 -32.73
N TYR A 205 0.03 11.10 -31.51
CA TYR A 205 -1.22 10.55 -31.02
C TYR A 205 -2.43 11.02 -31.85
N ALA A 206 -2.48 12.30 -32.24
CA ALA A 206 -3.51 12.84 -33.13
C ALA A 206 -3.49 12.14 -34.50
N GLU A 207 -2.31 11.93 -35.07
CA GLU A 207 -2.13 11.24 -36.36
C GLU A 207 -2.65 9.81 -36.32
N ASP A 208 -2.39 9.07 -35.24
CA ASP A 208 -2.94 7.71 -35.04
C ASP A 208 -4.47 7.71 -35.00
N LEU A 209 -5.09 8.69 -34.34
CA LEU A 209 -6.55 8.84 -34.31
C LEU A 209 -7.12 9.19 -35.68
N LEU A 210 -6.48 10.09 -36.42
CA LEU A 210 -6.86 10.45 -37.78
C LEU A 210 -6.72 9.28 -38.76
N ASN A 211 -5.68 8.45 -38.59
CA ASN A 211 -5.47 7.25 -39.40
C ASN A 211 -6.51 6.17 -39.10
N GLU A 212 -6.97 6.04 -37.85
CA GLU A 212 -8.07 5.14 -37.53
C GLU A 212 -9.41 5.67 -38.09
N ALA A 213 -9.64 6.97 -38.04
CA ALA A 213 -10.84 7.61 -38.59
C ALA A 213 -10.97 7.39 -40.10
N LYS A 214 -9.86 7.44 -40.86
CA LYS A 214 -9.84 7.13 -42.31
C LYS A 214 -10.31 5.70 -42.63
N LYS A 215 -10.21 4.76 -41.68
CA LYS A 215 -10.68 3.36 -41.84
C LYS A 215 -12.18 3.21 -41.56
N ILE A 216 -12.85 4.27 -41.11
CA ILE A 216 -14.29 4.32 -40.89
C ILE A 216 -14.92 4.93 -42.13
N LYS A 217 -15.74 4.14 -42.83
CA LYS A 217 -16.33 4.57 -44.10
C LYS A 217 -17.24 5.78 -43.86
N GLY A 218 -16.96 6.89 -44.56
CA GLY A 218 -17.76 8.10 -44.51
C GLY A 218 -17.41 9.08 -43.39
N LEU A 219 -16.52 8.74 -42.45
CA LEU A 219 -16.14 9.62 -41.33
C LEU A 219 -15.05 10.63 -41.74
N ARG A 220 -15.26 11.90 -41.43
CA ARG A 220 -14.27 12.97 -41.55
C ARG A 220 -14.13 13.71 -40.21
N ILE A 221 -12.93 13.73 -39.66
CA ILE A 221 -12.64 14.51 -38.45
C ILE A 221 -12.24 15.93 -38.87
N HIS A 222 -12.85 16.91 -38.20
CA HIS A 222 -12.60 18.34 -38.41
C HIS A 222 -11.64 18.90 -37.37
N ARG A 223 -11.83 18.53 -36.10
CA ARG A 223 -11.07 19.07 -34.97
C ARG A 223 -10.81 18.00 -33.91
N ILE A 224 -9.61 17.98 -33.35
CA ILE A 224 -9.22 17.18 -32.18
C ILE A 224 -8.64 18.14 -31.15
N GLU A 225 -9.20 18.15 -29.94
CA GLU A 225 -8.69 18.95 -28.83
C GLU A 225 -8.22 18.02 -27.72
N PHE A 226 -7.02 18.30 -27.22
CA PHE A 226 -6.44 17.62 -26.07
C PHE A 226 -6.28 18.62 -24.94
N ASP A 227 -7.06 18.47 -23.87
CA ASP A 227 -6.81 19.16 -22.62
C ASP A 227 -6.03 18.23 -21.69
N ALA A 228 -4.75 18.53 -21.53
CA ALA A 228 -3.82 17.70 -20.79
C ALA A 228 -3.36 18.43 -19.51
N ASN A 229 -3.70 17.85 -18.37
CA ASN A 229 -3.20 18.27 -17.06
C ASN A 229 -2.07 17.34 -16.63
N ILE A 230 -0.87 17.89 -16.53
CA ILE A 230 0.38 17.17 -16.33
C ILE A 230 0.67 17.12 -14.83
N GLY A 231 0.72 15.90 -14.28
CA GLY A 231 1.27 15.61 -12.96
C GLY A 231 2.64 14.92 -13.07
N GLU A 232 3.25 14.60 -11.94
CA GLU A 232 4.53 13.90 -11.90
C GLU A 232 4.39 12.47 -12.47
N GLY A 233 4.91 12.24 -13.69
CA GLY A 233 4.90 10.95 -14.38
C GLY A 233 3.56 10.51 -14.98
N VAL A 234 2.50 11.31 -14.85
CA VAL A 234 1.15 10.99 -15.31
C VAL A 234 0.50 12.20 -15.98
N VAL A 235 -0.13 12.00 -17.14
CA VAL A 235 -0.94 13.03 -17.81
C VAL A 235 -2.41 12.67 -17.74
N TYR A 236 -3.20 13.56 -17.17
CA TYR A 236 -4.64 13.46 -17.17
C TYR A 236 -5.19 14.12 -18.42
N LEU A 237 -5.90 13.36 -19.24
CA LEU A 237 -6.27 13.77 -20.58
C LEU A 237 -7.78 13.84 -20.77
N ASN A 238 -8.27 14.98 -21.22
CA ASN A 238 -9.59 15.09 -21.85
C ASN A 238 -9.41 15.19 -23.36
N VAL A 239 -10.19 14.41 -24.11
CA VAL A 239 -10.12 14.36 -25.57
C VAL A 239 -11.47 14.75 -26.17
N HIS A 240 -11.50 15.82 -26.95
CA HIS A 240 -12.68 16.25 -27.68
C HIS A 240 -12.46 16.07 -29.18
N ILE A 241 -13.29 15.27 -29.84
CA ILE A 241 -13.19 14.99 -31.28
C ILE A 241 -14.48 15.46 -31.96
N GLN A 242 -14.34 16.34 -32.95
CA GLN A 242 -15.45 16.81 -33.78
C GLN A 242 -15.29 16.28 -35.21
N GLY A 243 -16.35 15.74 -35.78
CA GLY A 243 -16.37 15.21 -37.14
C GLY A 243 -17.73 15.28 -37.82
N SER A 244 -17.77 14.85 -39.08
CA SER A 244 -18.97 14.61 -39.87
C SER A 244 -18.93 13.21 -40.47
N SER A 245 -20.10 12.64 -40.73
CA SER A 245 -20.24 11.32 -41.34
C SER A 245 -21.25 11.34 -42.47
N ASP A 246 -20.83 10.85 -43.64
CA ASP A 246 -21.71 10.68 -44.80
C ASP A 246 -22.68 9.46 -44.65
N GLY A 247 -22.75 8.86 -43.45
CA GLY A 247 -23.47 7.61 -43.15
C GLY A 247 -24.86 7.77 -42.53
N SER A 248 -25.57 6.66 -42.32
CA SER A 248 -26.85 6.66 -41.59
C SER A 248 -26.65 6.91 -40.09
N ALA A 249 -27.71 7.24 -39.34
CA ALA A 249 -27.62 7.43 -37.88
C ALA A 249 -26.96 6.24 -37.13
N ARG A 250 -27.18 5.02 -37.64
CA ARG A 250 -26.54 3.82 -37.10
C ARG A 250 -25.03 3.77 -37.40
N ASP A 251 -24.61 4.27 -38.55
CA ASP A 251 -23.20 4.36 -38.92
C ASP A 251 -22.49 5.44 -38.10
N ILE A 252 -23.18 6.53 -37.74
CA ILE A 252 -22.69 7.56 -36.82
C ILE A 252 -22.42 6.97 -35.44
N GLU A 253 -23.38 6.26 -34.83
CA GLU A 253 -23.17 5.61 -33.53
C GLU A 253 -22.02 4.58 -33.55
N ILE A 254 -21.87 3.84 -34.65
CA ILE A 254 -20.77 2.88 -34.82
C ILE A 254 -19.44 3.64 -34.94
N ALA A 255 -19.41 4.75 -35.66
CA ALA A 255 -18.24 5.61 -35.78
C ALA A 255 -17.83 6.20 -34.42
N GLU A 256 -18.79 6.73 -33.65
CA GLU A 256 -18.55 7.25 -32.29
C GLU A 256 -17.96 6.19 -31.37
N LYS A 257 -18.58 5.00 -31.29
CA LYS A 257 -18.08 3.88 -30.46
C LYS A 257 -16.69 3.43 -30.88
N ARG A 258 -16.41 3.41 -32.19
CA ARG A 258 -15.11 3.01 -32.72
C ARG A 258 -14.04 4.06 -32.46
N MET A 259 -14.38 5.35 -32.54
CA MET A 259 -13.48 6.43 -32.17
C MET A 259 -13.22 6.48 -30.66
N LEU A 260 -14.23 6.21 -29.82
CA LEU A 260 -14.05 6.10 -28.37
C LEU A 260 -13.04 5.00 -28.02
N HIS A 261 -13.16 3.85 -28.69
CA HIS A 261 -12.21 2.76 -28.55
C HIS A 261 -10.82 3.15 -29.09
N ALA A 262 -10.74 3.90 -30.19
CA ALA A 262 -9.47 4.36 -30.75
C ALA A 262 -8.70 5.26 -29.77
N VAL A 263 -9.38 6.21 -29.10
CA VAL A 263 -8.79 7.06 -28.05
C VAL A 263 -8.12 6.20 -26.97
N SER A 264 -8.83 5.19 -26.45
CA SER A 264 -8.25 4.29 -25.44
C SER A 264 -7.10 3.43 -25.97
N LYS A 265 -7.21 2.95 -27.22
CA LYS A 265 -6.23 2.06 -27.85
C LYS A 265 -4.89 2.75 -28.11
N TYR A 266 -4.91 4.01 -28.57
CA TYR A 266 -3.71 4.73 -29.01
C TYR A 266 -3.13 5.64 -27.93
N ALA A 267 -3.86 5.96 -26.85
CA ALA A 267 -3.34 6.76 -25.74
C ALA A 267 -1.94 6.33 -25.23
N PRO A 268 -1.58 5.03 -25.11
CA PRO A 268 -0.25 4.61 -24.68
C PRO A 268 0.93 5.10 -25.54
N VAL A 269 0.70 5.71 -26.72
CA VAL A 269 1.71 6.45 -27.49
C VAL A 269 2.37 7.52 -26.64
N LEU A 270 1.59 8.24 -25.80
CA LEU A 270 2.11 9.30 -24.93
C LEU A 270 3.14 8.78 -23.92
N LEU A 271 2.98 7.54 -23.45
CA LEU A 271 3.97 6.88 -22.59
C LEU A 271 5.25 6.51 -23.33
N ARG A 272 5.15 6.15 -24.62
CA ARG A 272 6.32 5.77 -25.42
C ARG A 272 7.15 6.97 -25.86
N GLU A 273 6.49 8.05 -26.28
CA GLU A 273 7.13 9.22 -26.87
C GLU A 273 7.51 10.29 -25.84
N ALA A 274 6.80 10.34 -24.71
CA ALA A 274 7.03 11.35 -23.67
C ALA A 274 7.27 10.77 -22.27
N GLU A 275 7.41 9.45 -22.14
CA GLU A 275 7.65 8.74 -20.86
C GLU A 275 6.59 9.03 -19.76
N ILE A 276 5.41 9.51 -20.15
CA ILE A 276 4.34 9.91 -19.23
C ILE A 276 3.13 9.01 -19.41
N LYS A 277 2.62 8.47 -18.30
CA LYS A 277 1.47 7.57 -18.34
C LYS A 277 0.18 8.36 -18.60
N PRO A 278 -0.57 8.08 -19.68
CA PRO A 278 -1.84 8.73 -19.94
C PRO A 278 -2.97 8.15 -19.07
N ILE A 279 -3.75 9.01 -18.44
CA ILE A 279 -5.01 8.71 -17.77
C ILE A 279 -6.10 9.51 -18.46
N ILE A 280 -6.93 8.83 -19.25
CA ILE A 280 -8.07 9.44 -19.92
C ILE A 280 -9.13 9.75 -18.86
N ARG A 281 -9.45 11.02 -18.65
CA ARG A 281 -10.47 11.51 -17.73
C ARG A 281 -11.82 11.68 -18.42
N ASP A 282 -11.82 12.33 -19.57
CA ASP A 282 -13.03 12.58 -20.35
C ASP A 282 -12.79 12.36 -21.84
N VAL A 283 -13.81 11.86 -22.54
CA VAL A 283 -13.79 11.70 -24.01
C VAL A 283 -15.14 12.12 -24.56
N SER A 284 -15.16 13.20 -25.32
CA SER A 284 -16.33 13.65 -26.06
C SER A 284 -16.08 13.49 -27.55
N ILE A 285 -16.99 12.79 -28.24
CA ILE A 285 -16.92 12.60 -29.68
C ILE A 285 -18.25 13.08 -30.24
N VAL A 286 -18.21 14.10 -31.07
CA VAL A 286 -19.38 14.71 -31.70
C VAL A 286 -19.26 14.54 -33.20
N ILE A 287 -20.15 13.76 -33.79
CA ILE A 287 -20.23 13.55 -35.24
C ILE A 287 -21.62 14.02 -35.70
N ASP A 288 -21.68 15.12 -36.46
CA ASP A 288 -22.90 15.78 -36.99
C ASP A 288 -23.93 16.36 -35.98
N GLY A 289 -23.58 16.51 -34.69
CA GLY A 289 -24.37 17.19 -33.63
C GLY A 289 -25.64 16.45 -33.17
N GLU A 290 -26.25 16.65 -32.00
CA GLU A 290 -25.91 17.37 -30.76
C GLU A 290 -24.97 16.57 -29.84
N GLU A 291 -24.38 17.24 -28.82
CA GLU A 291 -23.63 16.62 -27.72
C GLU A 291 -24.33 15.35 -27.20
N VAL A 292 -23.75 14.19 -27.48
CA VAL A 292 -23.94 13.04 -26.61
C VAL A 292 -23.37 13.48 -25.26
N LYS A 293 -24.27 13.75 -24.30
CA LYS A 293 -23.93 14.17 -22.93
C LYS A 293 -22.65 13.45 -22.50
N PRO A 294 -21.64 14.17 -21.97
CA PRO A 294 -20.40 13.58 -21.51
C PRO A 294 -20.75 12.32 -20.74
N GLN A 295 -20.24 11.17 -21.19
CA GLN A 295 -20.15 10.04 -20.28
C GLN A 295 -19.10 10.45 -19.26
N GLU A 296 -19.53 11.23 -18.27
CA GLU A 296 -18.85 11.38 -17.01
C GLU A 296 -18.54 9.93 -16.62
N ILE A 297 -17.25 9.57 -16.68
CA ILE A 297 -16.78 8.34 -16.09
C ILE A 297 -16.98 8.60 -14.60
N VAL A 298 -18.21 8.36 -14.13
CA VAL A 298 -18.59 8.41 -12.73
C VAL A 298 -17.48 7.66 -12.02
N ASP A 299 -16.86 8.31 -11.03
CA ASP A 299 -15.88 7.71 -10.13
C ASP A 299 -16.45 6.38 -9.64
N ARG A 300 -16.12 5.32 -10.38
CA ARG A 300 -16.84 4.04 -10.33
C ARG A 300 -16.52 3.28 -9.04
N ASP A 301 -15.63 3.85 -8.24
CA ASP A 301 -15.15 3.37 -6.97
C ASP A 301 -15.44 4.37 -5.82
N LYS A 302 -16.27 5.41 -6.03
CA LYS A 302 -16.68 6.33 -4.97
C LYS A 302 -17.51 5.58 -3.93
N LYS A 303 -16.92 5.38 -2.75
CA LYS A 303 -17.62 4.86 -1.58
C LYS A 303 -18.54 5.94 -1.02
N LYS A 304 -19.80 5.60 -0.86
CA LYS A 304 -20.78 6.38 -0.12
C LYS A 304 -20.88 5.81 1.29
N THR A 305 -20.68 6.68 2.28
CA THR A 305 -20.98 6.39 3.68
C THR A 305 -22.12 7.28 4.13
N GLY A 306 -23.15 6.70 4.74
CA GLY A 306 -24.31 7.46 5.17
C GLY A 306 -25.25 6.69 6.10
N ASN A 307 -26.20 7.42 6.66
CA ASN A 307 -27.23 6.85 7.52
C ASN A 307 -28.31 6.16 6.67
N VAL A 308 -28.62 4.91 7.01
CA VAL A 308 -29.67 4.12 6.35
C VAL A 308 -31.04 4.45 6.96
N THR A 309 -31.09 4.80 8.23
CA THR A 309 -32.30 5.16 8.97
C THR A 309 -32.27 6.62 9.41
N LYS A 310 -33.46 7.23 9.57
CA LYS A 310 -33.61 8.65 9.97
C LYS A 310 -33.06 8.94 11.37
N ASP A 311 -33.02 7.93 12.23
CA ASP A 311 -32.49 7.98 13.60
C ASP A 311 -30.96 7.82 13.68
N GLY A 312 -30.28 7.57 12.56
CA GLY A 312 -28.82 7.42 12.52
C GLY A 312 -28.28 6.15 13.20
N ARG A 313 -29.13 5.23 13.64
CA ARG A 313 -28.71 3.99 14.32
C ARG A 313 -28.01 3.02 13.36
N ILE A 314 -28.42 3.00 12.10
CA ILE A 314 -27.85 2.14 11.06
C ILE A 314 -27.03 2.99 10.10
N THR A 315 -25.76 2.67 9.97
CA THR A 315 -24.82 3.30 9.03
C THR A 315 -24.34 2.27 8.01
N LEU A 316 -24.18 2.70 6.77
CA LEU A 316 -23.73 1.87 5.66
C LEU A 316 -22.60 2.59 4.92
N SER A 317 -21.54 1.85 4.61
CA SER A 317 -20.45 2.24 3.72
C SER A 317 -20.40 1.26 2.55
N VAL A 318 -20.72 1.73 1.34
CA VAL A 318 -20.70 0.89 0.12
C VAL A 318 -20.50 1.76 -1.12
N LEU A 319 -20.11 1.15 -2.25
CA LEU A 319 -20.11 1.82 -3.55
C LEU A 319 -21.48 2.45 -3.86
N GLU A 320 -21.45 3.66 -4.43
CA GLU A 320 -22.66 4.46 -4.66
C GLU A 320 -23.66 3.76 -5.60
N ASP A 321 -23.17 2.98 -6.57
CA ASP A 321 -23.98 2.25 -7.56
C ASP A 321 -24.88 1.16 -6.94
N VAL A 322 -24.43 0.55 -5.84
CA VAL A 322 -25.16 -0.53 -5.16
C VAL A 322 -25.80 -0.10 -3.84
N TRP A 323 -25.70 1.19 -3.49
CA TRP A 323 -26.29 1.77 -2.28
C TRP A 323 -27.78 1.41 -2.06
N PRO A 324 -28.69 1.48 -3.06
CA PRO A 324 -30.10 1.16 -2.85
C PRO A 324 -30.33 -0.29 -2.39
N TYR A 325 -29.52 -1.22 -2.90
CA TYR A 325 -29.65 -2.64 -2.56
C TYR A 325 -29.15 -2.95 -1.16
N PHE A 326 -27.95 -2.45 -0.81
CA PHE A 326 -27.36 -2.70 0.50
C PHE A 326 -28.05 -1.90 1.62
N SER A 327 -28.65 -0.75 1.30
CA SER A 327 -29.46 -0.01 2.28
C SER A 327 -30.78 -0.72 2.61
N ALA A 328 -31.44 -1.33 1.61
CA ALA A 328 -32.61 -2.17 1.86
C ALA A 328 -32.24 -3.42 2.68
N TYR A 329 -31.15 -4.10 2.29
CA TYR A 329 -30.59 -5.23 3.01
C TYR A 329 -30.30 -4.91 4.48
N ALA A 330 -29.60 -3.81 4.75
CA ALA A 330 -29.25 -3.41 6.12
C ALA A 330 -30.49 -3.15 6.98
N ARG A 331 -31.57 -2.58 6.43
CA ARG A 331 -32.83 -2.40 7.16
C ARG A 331 -33.47 -3.73 7.51
N THR A 332 -33.63 -4.62 6.52
CA THR A 332 -34.29 -5.93 6.71
C THR A 332 -33.55 -6.78 7.72
N VAL A 333 -32.21 -6.84 7.63
CA VAL A 333 -31.37 -7.59 8.56
C VAL A 333 -31.54 -7.09 9.99
N ILE A 334 -31.50 -5.77 10.20
CA ILE A 334 -31.58 -5.20 11.54
C ILE A 334 -32.97 -5.40 12.14
N THR A 335 -34.04 -5.22 11.36
CA THR A 335 -35.42 -5.50 11.82
C THR A 335 -35.61 -6.97 12.21
N GLU A 336 -35.00 -7.90 11.48
CA GLU A 336 -35.10 -9.31 11.84
C GLU A 336 -34.29 -9.66 13.09
N ILE A 337 -33.10 -9.07 13.27
CA ILE A 337 -32.33 -9.25 14.51
C ILE A 337 -33.07 -8.65 15.71
N GLU A 338 -33.69 -7.48 15.57
CA GLU A 338 -34.53 -6.88 16.61
C GLU A 338 -35.75 -7.75 16.96
N SER A 339 -36.28 -8.50 16.00
CA SER A 339 -37.39 -9.45 16.21
C SER A 339 -36.96 -10.68 17.03
N ALA A 340 -35.66 -10.94 17.15
CA ALA A 340 -35.08 -12.03 17.96
C ALA A 340 -34.69 -11.56 19.38
N GLU A 341 -35.38 -10.53 19.91
CA GLU A 341 -35.15 -9.94 21.25
C GLU A 341 -33.75 -9.30 21.45
N ILE A 342 -33.04 -8.96 20.37
CA ILE A 342 -31.73 -8.29 20.42
C ILE A 342 -31.93 -6.81 20.09
N ARG A 343 -31.87 -5.92 21.09
CA ARG A 343 -32.09 -4.48 20.86
C ARG A 343 -30.82 -3.81 20.35
N ILE A 344 -30.86 -3.24 19.14
CA ILE A 344 -29.68 -2.68 18.49
C ILE A 344 -29.61 -1.16 18.74
N LYS A 345 -28.51 -0.70 19.36
CA LYS A 345 -28.24 0.73 19.59
C LYS A 345 -27.54 1.37 18.41
N LYS A 346 -26.55 0.66 17.85
CA LYS A 346 -25.76 1.13 16.71
C LYS A 346 -25.32 -0.05 15.86
N ALA A 347 -25.44 0.08 14.55
CA ALA A 347 -24.95 -0.88 13.58
C ALA A 347 -24.23 -0.18 12.44
N HIS A 348 -23.08 -0.71 12.06
CA HIS A 348 -22.27 -0.25 10.93
C HIS A 348 -22.04 -1.41 9.97
N PHE A 349 -22.51 -1.25 8.74
CA PHE A 349 -22.24 -2.17 7.64
C PHE A 349 -21.15 -1.56 6.75
N ASP A 350 -19.98 -2.20 6.70
CA ASP A 350 -18.92 -1.88 5.74
C ASP A 350 -18.86 -2.96 4.67
N VAL A 351 -19.27 -2.61 3.46
CA VAL A 351 -19.31 -3.50 2.31
C VAL A 351 -18.13 -3.19 1.40
N LYS A 352 -17.20 -4.14 1.31
CA LYS A 352 -16.00 -4.04 0.47
C LYS A 352 -16.18 -4.81 -0.83
N GLY A 353 -15.43 -4.42 -1.86
CA GLY A 353 -15.42 -5.11 -3.15
C GLY A 353 -16.39 -4.52 -4.18
N ARG A 354 -16.44 -5.15 -5.36
CA ARG A 354 -17.17 -4.64 -6.55
C ARG A 354 -17.78 -5.74 -7.41
N ARG A 355 -16.96 -6.72 -7.80
CA ARG A 355 -17.42 -7.95 -8.49
C ARG A 355 -17.94 -8.98 -7.48
N GLU A 356 -17.23 -9.08 -6.37
CA GLU A 356 -17.59 -9.84 -5.19
C GLU A 356 -17.67 -8.85 -4.03
N PHE A 357 -18.70 -8.99 -3.20
CA PHE A 357 -18.92 -8.13 -2.05
C PHE A 357 -18.65 -8.87 -0.75
N GLU A 358 -17.96 -8.20 0.17
CA GLU A 358 -17.68 -8.68 1.51
C GLU A 358 -18.39 -7.77 2.51
N ILE A 359 -19.36 -8.33 3.23
CA ILE A 359 -20.11 -7.63 4.27
C ILE A 359 -19.38 -7.78 5.60
N ASN A 360 -19.04 -6.66 6.20
CA ASN A 360 -18.54 -6.55 7.57
C ASN A 360 -19.59 -5.83 8.41
N LEU A 361 -19.97 -6.41 9.55
CA LEU A 361 -20.90 -5.81 10.49
C LEU A 361 -20.21 -5.54 11.83
N SER A 362 -20.26 -4.30 12.28
CA SER A 362 -19.94 -3.93 13.66
C SER A 362 -21.22 -3.41 14.33
N MET A 363 -21.64 -4.03 15.43
CA MET A 363 -22.89 -3.69 16.10
C MET A 363 -22.77 -3.66 17.62
N ALA A 364 -23.49 -2.72 18.24
CA ALA A 364 -23.68 -2.62 19.67
C ALA A 364 -25.14 -2.94 20.00
N ALA A 365 -25.36 -3.96 20.84
CA ALA A 365 -26.67 -4.48 21.16
C ALA A 365 -26.87 -4.70 22.67
N GLU A 366 -28.11 -4.53 23.12
CA GLU A 366 -28.58 -4.89 24.46
C GLU A 366 -29.36 -6.20 24.36
N THR A 367 -28.94 -7.21 25.11
CA THR A 367 -29.59 -8.53 25.12
C THR A 367 -29.19 -9.28 26.39
N GLY A 368 -30.10 -10.14 26.89
CA GLY A 368 -29.83 -11.08 27.98
C GLY A 368 -29.15 -12.37 27.53
N MET A 369 -28.92 -12.54 26.22
CA MET A 369 -28.32 -13.73 25.63
C MET A 369 -26.78 -13.67 25.69
N SER A 370 -26.15 -14.85 25.60
CA SER A 370 -24.69 -14.93 25.53
C SER A 370 -24.15 -14.36 24.20
N LYS A 371 -22.92 -13.82 24.21
CA LYS A 371 -22.27 -13.26 23.02
C LYS A 371 -22.18 -14.24 21.85
N ASP A 372 -21.97 -15.52 22.13
CA ASP A 372 -21.85 -16.56 21.11
C ASP A 372 -23.20 -16.90 20.48
N GLU A 373 -24.27 -16.88 21.27
CA GLU A 373 -25.63 -17.14 20.78
C GLU A 373 -26.13 -15.99 19.89
N VAL A 374 -25.91 -14.74 20.32
CA VAL A 374 -26.19 -13.54 19.52
C VAL A 374 -25.40 -13.58 18.21
N ARG A 375 -24.12 -13.94 18.27
CA ARG A 375 -23.27 -14.06 17.07
C ARG A 375 -23.79 -15.11 16.10
N ARG A 376 -24.30 -16.25 16.58
CA ARG A 376 -24.89 -17.30 15.74
C ARG A 376 -26.13 -16.78 15.03
N ILE A 377 -27.06 -16.18 15.77
CA ILE A 377 -28.31 -15.63 15.23
C ILE A 377 -28.01 -14.57 14.17
N VAL A 378 -27.14 -13.59 14.49
CA VAL A 378 -26.76 -12.52 13.57
C VAL A 378 -26.09 -13.07 12.31
N LYS A 379 -25.19 -14.05 12.44
CA LYS A 379 -24.53 -14.69 11.30
C LYS A 379 -25.51 -15.41 10.38
N ASP A 380 -26.48 -16.12 10.95
CA ASP A 380 -27.49 -16.85 10.18
C ASP A 380 -28.41 -15.89 9.41
N VAL A 381 -28.85 -14.80 10.06
CA VAL A 381 -29.65 -13.74 9.43
C VAL A 381 -28.88 -13.07 8.29
N LEU A 382 -27.64 -12.62 8.54
CA LEU A 382 -26.80 -12.00 7.51
C LEU A 382 -26.57 -12.94 6.33
N SER A 383 -26.21 -14.20 6.59
CA SER A 383 -25.85 -15.16 5.53
C SER A 383 -27.05 -15.50 4.64
N ARG A 384 -28.25 -15.61 5.22
CA ARG A 384 -29.49 -15.85 4.47
C ARG A 384 -29.83 -14.69 3.55
N HIS A 385 -29.89 -13.47 4.09
CA HIS A 385 -30.19 -12.28 3.29
C HIS A 385 -29.10 -11.98 2.26
N ALA A 386 -27.83 -12.28 2.56
CA ALA A 386 -26.73 -12.08 1.62
C ALA A 386 -26.86 -13.02 0.40
N ARG A 387 -27.33 -14.26 0.61
CA ARG A 387 -27.63 -15.21 -0.48
C ARG A 387 -28.81 -14.74 -1.33
N GLU A 388 -29.85 -14.19 -0.72
CA GLU A 388 -31.01 -13.65 -1.43
C GLU A 388 -30.64 -12.41 -2.26
N LEU A 389 -29.87 -11.50 -1.66
CA LEU A 389 -29.35 -10.33 -2.36
C LEU A 389 -28.41 -10.74 -3.50
N SER A 390 -27.52 -11.71 -3.27
CA SER A 390 -26.59 -12.25 -4.28
C SER A 390 -27.32 -12.77 -5.52
N ARG A 391 -28.45 -13.47 -5.34
CA ARG A 391 -29.31 -13.93 -6.45
C ARG A 391 -29.96 -12.76 -7.18
N SER A 392 -30.41 -11.74 -6.44
CA SER A 392 -31.09 -10.57 -7.01
C SER A 392 -30.16 -9.70 -7.86
N ILE A 393 -28.93 -9.45 -7.41
CA ILE A 393 -27.97 -8.59 -8.11
C ILE A 393 -26.98 -9.36 -9.00
N LYS A 394 -27.09 -10.70 -9.06
CA LYS A 394 -26.19 -11.61 -9.81
C LYS A 394 -24.69 -11.39 -9.50
N ARG A 395 -24.36 -11.09 -8.24
CA ARG A 395 -22.98 -10.91 -7.77
C ARG A 395 -22.75 -11.76 -6.53
N TYR A 396 -21.50 -12.21 -6.33
CA TYR A 396 -21.16 -13.01 -5.15
C TYR A 396 -21.08 -12.12 -3.92
N ILE A 397 -21.69 -12.54 -2.81
CA ILE A 397 -21.72 -11.78 -1.55
C ILE A 397 -21.36 -12.73 -0.41
N THR A 398 -20.37 -12.35 0.39
CA THR A 398 -19.94 -13.11 1.57
C THR A 398 -20.05 -12.25 2.83
N VAL A 399 -20.23 -12.92 3.98
CA VAL A 399 -20.22 -12.30 5.30
C VAL A 399 -18.89 -12.67 5.95
N HIS A 400 -18.03 -11.68 6.19
CA HIS A 400 -16.66 -11.92 6.65
C HIS A 400 -16.51 -11.69 8.15
N ASN A 401 -16.54 -10.41 8.58
CA ASN A 401 -16.39 -10.05 9.98
C ASN A 401 -17.74 -9.65 10.62
N ILE A 402 -17.98 -10.14 11.84
CA ILE A 402 -19.14 -9.79 12.67
C ILE A 402 -18.61 -9.48 14.07
N GLU A 403 -18.56 -8.20 14.40
CA GLU A 403 -18.17 -7.65 15.70
C GLU A 403 -19.42 -7.26 16.48
N ILE A 404 -19.56 -7.83 17.68
CA ILE A 404 -20.71 -7.60 18.55
C ILE A 404 -20.21 -7.13 19.91
N GLU A 405 -20.68 -5.96 20.32
CA GLU A 405 -20.54 -5.40 21.65
C GLU A 405 -21.88 -5.53 22.39
N ILE A 406 -21.89 -6.26 23.50
CA ILE A 406 -23.07 -6.38 24.37
C ILE A 406 -22.97 -5.31 25.44
N ILE A 407 -23.92 -4.39 25.45
CA ILE A 407 -24.05 -3.38 26.50
C ILE A 407 -24.93 -4.00 27.59
N THR A 408 -24.33 -4.42 28.70
CA THR A 408 -25.07 -4.90 29.88
C THR A 408 -25.67 -3.70 30.62
N PRO A 409 -27.01 -3.60 30.77
CA PRO A 409 -27.61 -2.62 31.65
C PRO A 409 -27.27 -2.94 33.11
N GLU A 410 -27.02 -1.91 33.93
CA GLU A 410 -26.87 -2.05 35.38
C GLU A 410 -28.09 -2.76 35.97
N VAL A 411 -27.82 -3.87 36.68
CA VAL A 411 -28.80 -4.79 37.21
C VAL A 411 -29.42 -4.21 38.47
N THR A 412 -30.72 -3.91 38.44
CA THR A 412 -31.59 -4.11 39.61
C THR A 412 -32.19 -5.50 39.50
N ALA A 413 -31.83 -6.37 40.45
CA ALA A 413 -32.40 -7.70 40.63
C ALA A 413 -33.92 -7.61 40.91
N PRO A 414 -34.73 -8.65 40.60
CA PRO A 414 -34.82 -9.76 41.54
C PRO A 414 -35.06 -11.18 40.95
N SER A 415 -34.48 -12.15 41.66
CA SER A 415 -34.94 -13.50 42.02
C SER A 415 -35.73 -14.43 41.08
N THR A 416 -35.13 -15.63 40.99
CA THR A 416 -35.70 -17.00 41.16
C THR A 416 -36.21 -17.83 39.97
N THR A 417 -35.62 -19.05 39.97
CA THR A 417 -36.11 -20.36 39.51
C THR A 417 -36.28 -20.59 38.01
N HIS A 418 -35.39 -21.41 37.44
CA HIS A 418 -35.70 -22.80 37.03
C HIS A 418 -34.41 -23.55 36.70
N ALA A 419 -34.05 -24.53 37.53
CA ALA A 419 -33.01 -25.51 37.23
C ALA A 419 -33.63 -26.63 36.41
N THR A 420 -33.15 -26.81 35.18
CA THR A 420 -33.41 -27.99 34.34
C THR A 420 -32.26 -28.97 34.50
N THR A 421 -32.63 -30.21 34.80
CA THR A 421 -31.79 -31.37 35.03
C THR A 421 -31.19 -31.92 33.73
N VAL A 422 -29.87 -32.13 33.70
CA VAL A 422 -29.25 -33.14 32.82
C VAL A 422 -28.11 -33.82 33.56
N GLY A 423 -28.21 -35.14 33.70
CA GLY A 423 -27.38 -35.96 34.59
C GLY A 423 -25.95 -36.20 34.12
N THR A 424 -25.06 -36.33 35.10
CA THR A 424 -23.74 -36.97 34.95
C THR A 424 -23.35 -37.73 36.22
N SER A 425 -23.07 -39.03 36.05
CA SER A 425 -22.21 -39.94 36.83
C SER A 425 -22.12 -39.77 38.37
N SER A 426 -22.74 -40.72 39.11
CA SER A 426 -22.77 -40.80 40.57
C SER A 426 -21.40 -40.85 41.26
N LYS A 427 -20.32 -41.19 40.55
CA LYS A 427 -18.95 -41.22 41.11
C LYS A 427 -18.33 -39.83 41.25
N ALA A 428 -18.67 -38.88 40.39
CA ALA A 428 -18.12 -37.51 40.47
C ALA A 428 -18.75 -36.72 41.64
N ALA A 429 -20.04 -36.94 41.90
CA ALA A 429 -20.75 -36.38 43.04
C ALA A 429 -20.23 -36.95 44.37
N GLU A 430 -19.94 -38.27 44.44
CA GLU A 430 -19.32 -38.88 45.63
C GLU A 430 -17.90 -38.38 45.89
N ILE A 431 -17.09 -38.14 44.84
CA ILE A 431 -15.73 -37.60 44.99
C ILE A 431 -15.78 -36.15 45.49
N LEU A 432 -16.70 -35.33 44.98
CA LEU A 432 -16.90 -33.96 45.46
C LEU A 432 -17.41 -33.92 46.91
N ALA A 433 -18.32 -34.83 47.28
CA ALA A 433 -18.81 -34.94 48.66
C ALA A 433 -17.72 -35.40 49.63
N LYS A 434 -16.88 -36.38 49.25
CA LYS A 434 -15.74 -36.84 50.06
C LYS A 434 -14.66 -35.77 50.18
N LYS A 435 -14.41 -35.00 49.12
CA LYS A 435 -13.48 -33.88 49.14
C LYS A 435 -13.95 -32.77 50.09
N ALA A 436 -15.24 -32.42 50.06
CA ALA A 436 -15.81 -31.42 50.96
C ALA A 436 -15.77 -31.86 52.44
N LEU A 437 -15.90 -33.16 52.72
CA LEU A 437 -15.74 -33.72 54.06
C LEU A 437 -14.28 -33.66 54.53
N LEU A 438 -13.33 -34.04 53.67
CA LEU A 438 -11.90 -33.93 53.96
C LEU A 438 -11.45 -32.47 54.15
N GLU A 439 -11.97 -31.53 53.36
CA GLU A 439 -11.68 -30.10 53.51
C GLU A 439 -12.18 -29.57 54.87
N LYS A 440 -13.37 -29.98 55.32
CA LYS A 440 -13.89 -29.62 56.66
C LYS A 440 -13.10 -30.26 57.81
N GLU A 441 -12.66 -31.50 57.63
CA GLU A 441 -11.88 -32.23 58.63
C GLU A 441 -10.46 -31.65 58.76
N VAL A 442 -9.85 -31.27 57.65
CA VAL A 442 -8.56 -30.54 57.62
C VAL A 442 -8.71 -29.15 58.23
N GLU A 443 -9.82 -28.44 57.96
CA GLU A 443 -10.07 -27.12 58.56
C GLU A 443 -10.29 -27.19 60.08
N GLN A 444 -10.91 -28.27 60.58
CA GLN A 444 -11.05 -28.52 62.02
C GLN A 444 -9.72 -28.89 62.68
N LEU A 445 -8.89 -29.71 62.02
CA LEU A 445 -7.55 -30.07 62.51
C LEU A 445 -6.61 -28.85 62.53
N LEU A 446 -6.72 -27.95 61.56
CA LEU A 446 -5.93 -26.71 61.50
C LEU A 446 -6.36 -25.68 62.56
N LYS A 447 -7.67 -25.58 62.87
CA LYS A 447 -8.18 -24.74 63.96
C LYS A 447 -7.80 -25.26 65.35
N GLN A 448 -7.71 -26.58 65.53
CA GLN A 448 -7.29 -27.19 66.80
C GLN A 448 -5.78 -27.09 67.06
N ALA A 449 -4.95 -26.91 66.02
CA ALA A 449 -3.51 -26.80 66.16
C ALA A 449 -3.00 -25.38 66.48
N GLY A 450 -3.85 -24.33 66.38
CA GLY A 450 -3.50 -22.97 66.82
C GLY A 450 -2.34 -22.29 66.07
N ILE A 451 -2.21 -22.53 64.76
CA ILE A 451 -1.11 -21.99 63.93
C ILE A 451 -1.70 -21.15 62.78
N GLU A 452 -1.80 -19.83 62.96
CA GLU A 452 -2.28 -18.90 61.93
C GLU A 452 -1.27 -18.70 60.77
N GLU A 453 -0.02 -19.13 60.93
CA GLU A 453 1.07 -18.89 59.97
C GLU A 453 1.10 -19.82 58.74
N LEU A 454 0.31 -20.91 58.73
CA LEU A 454 0.26 -21.83 57.58
C LEU A 454 -0.74 -21.43 56.50
N SER A 455 -1.62 -20.46 56.75
CA SER A 455 -2.57 -19.93 55.74
C SER A 455 -1.83 -19.27 54.56
N ILE A 456 -0.77 -18.50 54.87
CA ILE A 456 0.10 -17.83 53.89
C ILE A 456 0.91 -18.87 53.11
N LEU A 457 1.48 -19.86 53.80
CA LEU A 457 2.23 -20.95 53.17
C LEU A 457 1.32 -21.88 52.32
N THR A 458 0.05 -22.06 52.68
CA THR A 458 -0.89 -22.85 51.89
C THR A 458 -1.39 -22.10 50.66
N GLU A 459 -1.57 -20.78 50.72
CA GLU A 459 -1.84 -19.97 49.52
C GLU A 459 -0.64 -19.91 48.57
N GLU A 460 0.58 -19.75 49.09
CA GLU A 460 1.80 -19.79 48.28
C GLU A 460 2.03 -21.17 47.66
N LYS A 461 1.93 -22.25 48.43
CA LYS A 461 2.00 -23.63 47.91
C LYS A 461 0.89 -23.93 46.91
N LYS A 462 -0.30 -23.34 47.08
CA LYS A 462 -1.44 -23.51 46.17
C LYS A 462 -1.22 -22.74 44.87
N LYS A 463 -0.68 -21.52 44.91
CA LYS A 463 -0.24 -20.78 43.71
C LYS A 463 0.87 -21.52 42.99
N GLU A 464 1.86 -22.05 43.72
CA GLU A 464 2.96 -22.81 43.16
C GLU A 464 2.46 -24.12 42.50
N ALA A 465 1.50 -24.79 43.12
CA ALA A 465 0.84 -25.97 42.55
C ALA A 465 -0.03 -25.64 41.33
N GLU A 466 -0.77 -24.53 41.35
CA GLU A 466 -1.58 -24.06 40.21
C GLU A 466 -0.69 -23.66 39.02
N GLU A 467 0.41 -22.96 39.26
CA GLU A 467 1.42 -22.62 38.25
C GLU A 467 2.12 -23.86 37.69
N ALA A 468 2.45 -24.85 38.54
CA ALA A 468 3.04 -26.11 38.09
C ALA A 468 2.04 -26.94 37.25
N MET A 469 0.77 -26.98 37.64
CA MET A 469 -0.28 -27.66 36.85
C MET A 469 -0.53 -26.96 35.52
N LEU A 470 -0.55 -25.61 35.49
CA LEU A 470 -0.69 -24.83 34.27
C LEU A 470 0.51 -25.02 33.34
N LYS A 471 1.74 -24.96 33.85
CA LYS A 471 2.96 -25.24 33.07
C LYS A 471 2.93 -26.64 32.45
N SER A 472 2.51 -27.67 33.21
CA SER A 472 2.42 -29.04 32.71
C SER A 472 1.46 -29.24 31.54
N ARG A 473 0.45 -28.37 31.39
CA ARG A 473 -0.51 -28.41 30.27
C ARG A 473 -0.09 -27.50 29.12
N ILE A 474 0.53 -26.37 29.42
CA ILE A 474 0.92 -25.35 28.45
C ILE A 474 2.12 -25.81 27.61
N GLU A 475 3.17 -26.37 28.22
CA GLU A 475 4.36 -26.82 27.48
C GLU A 475 4.04 -27.86 26.39
N PRO A 476 3.29 -28.94 26.67
CA PRO A 476 2.89 -29.90 25.64
C PRO A 476 2.03 -29.28 24.53
N ALA A 477 1.15 -28.33 24.89
CA ALA A 477 0.30 -27.64 23.91
C ALA A 477 1.13 -26.73 22.99
N VAL A 478 2.13 -26.02 23.54
CA VAL A 478 3.03 -25.16 22.76
C VAL A 478 3.94 -26.00 21.85
N GLU A 479 4.43 -27.14 22.31
CA GLU A 479 5.26 -28.03 21.48
C GLU A 479 4.46 -28.70 20.35
N THR A 480 3.22 -29.10 20.65
CA THR A 480 2.26 -29.60 19.64
C THR A 480 1.91 -28.52 18.63
N LEU A 481 1.73 -27.28 19.08
CA LEU A 481 1.50 -26.14 18.20
C LEU A 481 2.67 -25.93 17.24
N LYS A 482 3.90 -25.90 17.77
CA LYS A 482 5.12 -25.70 16.99
C LYS A 482 5.28 -26.76 15.90
N SER A 483 5.10 -28.04 16.28
CA SER A 483 5.27 -29.17 15.36
C SER A 483 4.21 -29.20 14.26
N ARG A 484 2.94 -28.95 14.58
CA ARG A 484 1.85 -28.89 13.58
C ARG A 484 1.99 -27.72 12.64
N ILE A 485 2.31 -26.51 13.14
CA ILE A 485 2.54 -25.36 12.28
C ILE A 485 3.72 -25.65 11.34
N HIS A 486 4.81 -26.21 11.85
CA HIS A 486 5.96 -26.55 11.02
C HIS A 486 5.64 -27.61 9.94
N ALA A 487 4.75 -28.57 10.21
CA ALA A 487 4.31 -29.56 9.23
C ALA A 487 3.39 -28.96 8.16
N GLU A 488 2.41 -28.17 8.57
CA GLU A 488 1.43 -27.54 7.68
C GLU A 488 2.06 -26.47 6.78
N LEU A 489 2.99 -25.67 7.30
CA LEU A 489 3.68 -24.64 6.50
C LEU A 489 4.58 -25.22 5.40
N LYS A 490 5.01 -26.48 5.52
CA LYS A 490 5.74 -27.17 4.44
C LYS A 490 4.86 -27.54 3.25
N LEU A 491 3.54 -27.60 3.45
CA LEU A 491 2.58 -27.99 2.42
C LEU A 491 2.07 -26.79 1.59
N VAL A 492 2.51 -25.57 1.91
CA VAL A 492 2.10 -24.36 1.18
C VAL A 492 2.65 -24.44 -0.25
N PRO A 493 1.78 -24.40 -1.29
CA PRO A 493 2.21 -24.61 -2.66
C PRO A 493 3.05 -23.44 -3.20
N ARG A 494 3.99 -23.75 -4.12
CA ARG A 494 4.80 -22.77 -4.87
C ARG A 494 5.76 -21.92 -4.01
N VAL A 495 5.97 -22.32 -2.76
CA VAL A 495 6.96 -21.74 -1.86
C VAL A 495 7.64 -22.84 -1.06
N THR A 496 8.94 -22.72 -0.84
CA THR A 496 9.68 -23.62 0.02
C THR A 496 9.78 -23.02 1.42
N PHE A 497 9.20 -23.67 2.42
CA PHE A 497 9.35 -23.28 3.83
C PHE A 497 10.82 -23.42 4.29
N LYS A 498 11.36 -22.38 4.95
CA LYS A 498 12.76 -22.35 5.43
C LYS A 498 12.87 -22.56 6.93
N TRP A 499 12.20 -21.70 7.70
CA TRP A 499 12.25 -21.76 9.17
C TRP A 499 11.03 -21.09 9.79
N LEU A 500 10.75 -21.48 11.03
CA LEU A 500 9.69 -20.95 11.88
C LEU A 500 10.30 -20.60 13.25
N LYS A 501 10.10 -19.36 13.68
CA LYS A 501 10.38 -18.91 15.03
C LYS A 501 9.05 -18.65 15.72
N MET A 502 8.88 -19.25 16.90
CA MET A 502 7.66 -19.12 17.69
C MET A 502 8.07 -18.75 19.11
N ASN A 503 7.67 -17.56 19.56
CA ASN A 503 7.79 -17.13 20.94
C ASN A 503 6.42 -17.22 21.60
N HIS A 504 6.39 -17.45 22.91
CA HIS A 504 5.13 -17.49 23.66
C HIS A 504 5.27 -16.77 25.00
N GLU A 505 4.18 -16.15 25.43
CA GLU A 505 4.05 -15.52 26.74
C GLU A 505 2.76 -16.02 27.40
N VAL A 506 2.87 -16.52 28.63
CA VAL A 506 1.72 -17.01 29.39
C VAL A 506 1.21 -15.87 30.27
N ARG A 507 -0.08 -15.55 30.16
CA ARG A 507 -0.77 -14.65 31.10
C ARG A 507 -2.02 -15.33 31.63
N GLY A 508 -2.00 -15.75 32.89
CA GLY A 508 -3.07 -16.53 33.49
C GLY A 508 -3.26 -17.86 32.77
N SER A 509 -4.48 -18.12 32.26
CA SER A 509 -4.84 -19.33 31.51
C SER A 509 -4.68 -19.19 29.98
N THR A 510 -4.23 -18.03 29.49
CA THR A 510 -4.11 -17.75 28.06
C THR A 510 -2.65 -17.66 27.64
N VAL A 511 -2.31 -18.37 26.56
CA VAL A 511 -1.00 -18.37 25.93
C VAL A 511 -1.03 -17.45 24.72
N TYR A 512 -0.25 -16.38 24.77
CA TYR A 512 -0.04 -15.49 23.64
C TYR A 512 1.14 -15.99 22.82
N VAL A 513 0.96 -16.09 21.51
CA VAL A 513 1.97 -16.64 20.62
C VAL A 513 2.36 -15.60 19.58
N ASP A 514 3.66 -15.41 19.40
CA ASP A 514 4.25 -14.59 18.35
C ASP A 514 4.96 -15.50 17.35
N ILE A 515 4.56 -15.43 16.09
CA ILE A 515 5.03 -16.32 15.04
C ILE A 515 5.74 -15.54 13.94
N GLU A 516 6.92 -16.00 13.58
CA GLU A 516 7.66 -15.54 12.43
C GLU A 516 8.04 -16.72 11.54
N ALA A 517 7.65 -16.66 10.27
CA ALA A 517 7.88 -17.74 9.32
C ALA A 517 8.56 -17.20 8.05
N SER A 518 9.55 -17.93 7.55
CA SER A 518 10.28 -17.57 6.33
C SER A 518 10.08 -18.60 5.23
N PHE A 519 9.81 -18.10 4.03
CA PHE A 519 9.57 -18.85 2.80
C PHE A 519 10.51 -18.37 1.70
N LEU A 520 10.91 -19.29 0.81
CA LEU A 520 11.62 -19.00 -0.44
C LEU A 520 10.66 -19.22 -1.60
N ARG A 521 10.57 -18.26 -2.52
CA ARG A 521 9.71 -18.40 -3.70
C ARG A 521 10.27 -19.46 -4.66
N GLU A 522 9.43 -20.41 -5.07
CA GLU A 522 9.80 -21.35 -6.12
C GLU A 522 9.55 -20.74 -7.49
N SER A 523 10.61 -20.56 -8.27
CA SER A 523 10.52 -20.18 -9.67
C SER A 523 10.14 -21.40 -10.52
N VAL A 524 8.86 -21.77 -10.52
CA VAL A 524 8.38 -22.83 -11.41
C VAL A 524 8.15 -22.22 -12.80
N GLY A 525 8.99 -22.60 -13.76
CA GLY A 525 8.81 -22.21 -15.16
C GLY A 525 7.49 -22.78 -15.68
N GLY A 526 6.57 -21.90 -16.08
CA GLY A 526 5.34 -22.33 -16.75
C GLY A 526 5.66 -22.96 -18.11
N LEU A 527 4.77 -23.83 -18.61
CA LEU A 527 4.89 -24.50 -19.93
C LEU A 527 5.05 -23.53 -21.12
N PHE A 528 4.87 -22.23 -20.91
CA PHE A 528 4.96 -21.17 -21.92
C PHE A 528 5.91 -20.01 -21.54
N GLY A 529 6.82 -20.20 -20.58
CA GLY A 529 7.81 -19.17 -20.22
C GLY A 529 7.23 -17.93 -19.52
N SER A 530 5.92 -17.89 -19.26
CA SER A 530 5.30 -16.89 -18.38
C SER A 530 5.44 -17.33 -16.93
N PHE A 531 6.22 -16.56 -16.15
CA PHE A 531 6.30 -16.72 -14.70
C PHE A 531 4.95 -16.32 -14.09
N SER A 532 4.01 -17.27 -13.95
CA SER A 532 2.80 -17.04 -13.16
C SER A 532 3.17 -17.00 -11.67
N GLY A 533 3.77 -15.91 -11.23
CA GLY A 533 4.06 -15.66 -9.83
C GLY A 533 2.73 -15.57 -9.05
N VAL A 534 2.59 -16.37 -7.99
CA VAL A 534 1.56 -16.11 -6.99
C VAL A 534 1.97 -14.85 -6.24
N SER A 535 1.04 -13.89 -6.08
CA SER A 535 1.32 -12.65 -5.37
C SER A 535 1.73 -12.92 -3.92
N ASP A 536 2.66 -12.11 -3.40
CA ASP A 536 3.13 -12.23 -2.01
C ASP A 536 1.97 -12.11 -1.01
N ASP A 537 0.98 -11.28 -1.32
CA ASP A 537 -0.21 -11.10 -0.49
C ASP A 537 -1.10 -12.34 -0.40
N ARG A 538 -1.09 -13.20 -1.43
CA ARG A 538 -1.84 -14.46 -1.42
C ARG A 538 -1.12 -15.49 -0.55
N ILE A 539 0.21 -15.61 -0.69
CA ILE A 539 1.02 -16.49 0.15
C ILE A 539 0.90 -16.08 1.63
N ARG A 540 0.99 -14.79 1.94
CA ARG A 540 0.83 -14.28 3.31
C ARG A 540 -0.54 -14.62 3.90
N ARG A 541 -1.61 -14.52 3.10
CA ARG A 541 -2.98 -14.89 3.51
C ARG A 541 -3.10 -16.39 3.79
N ASP A 542 -2.63 -17.23 2.86
CA ASP A 542 -2.71 -18.69 2.99
C ASP A 542 -1.95 -19.18 4.24
N VAL A 543 -0.78 -18.58 4.52
CA VAL A 543 0.02 -18.84 5.73
C VAL A 543 -0.72 -18.39 7.00
N ALA A 544 -1.31 -17.18 7.00
CA ALA A 544 -2.03 -16.66 8.14
C ALA A 544 -3.28 -17.49 8.47
N GLU A 545 -4.03 -17.93 7.46
CA GLU A 545 -5.19 -18.81 7.64
C GLU A 545 -4.78 -20.16 8.23
N THR A 546 -3.71 -20.75 7.69
CA THR A 546 -3.17 -22.03 8.16
C THR A 546 -2.75 -21.94 9.64
N ILE A 547 -1.98 -20.92 10.01
CA ILE A 547 -1.54 -20.72 11.40
C ILE A 547 -2.74 -20.53 12.35
N ASN A 548 -3.70 -19.69 11.97
CA ASN A 548 -4.90 -19.46 12.80
C ASN A 548 -5.75 -20.71 12.96
N ARG A 549 -5.84 -21.56 11.92
CA ARG A 549 -6.53 -22.85 11.99
C ARG A 549 -5.85 -23.77 13.01
N VAL A 550 -4.53 -23.94 12.91
CA VAL A 550 -3.77 -24.82 13.81
C VAL A 550 -3.86 -24.32 15.26
N ILE A 551 -3.76 -23.01 15.50
CA ILE A 551 -3.93 -22.42 16.85
C ILE A 551 -5.30 -22.78 17.44
N LYS A 552 -6.39 -22.66 16.66
CA LYS A 552 -7.74 -23.01 17.12
C LYS A 552 -7.89 -24.50 17.43
N GLU A 553 -7.30 -25.36 16.59
CA GLU A 553 -7.33 -26.81 16.79
C GLU A 553 -6.60 -27.23 18.07
N VAL A 554 -5.37 -26.75 18.27
CA VAL A 554 -4.54 -27.05 19.45
C VAL A 554 -5.14 -26.45 20.73
N SER A 555 -5.67 -25.23 20.64
CA SER A 555 -6.41 -24.56 21.74
C SER A 555 -7.59 -25.42 22.22
N ARG A 556 -8.37 -25.99 21.28
CA ARG A 556 -9.50 -26.88 21.60
C ARG A 556 -9.07 -28.23 22.15
N GLU A 557 -8.00 -28.81 21.62
CA GLU A 557 -7.50 -30.14 22.02
C GLU A 557 -6.92 -30.15 23.44
N HIS A 558 -6.19 -29.10 23.82
CA HIS A 558 -5.58 -29.00 25.14
C HIS A 558 -6.43 -28.20 26.15
N GLY A 559 -7.52 -27.57 25.70
CA GLY A 559 -8.41 -26.77 26.55
C GLY A 559 -7.73 -25.51 27.11
N ILE A 560 -6.81 -24.92 26.34
CA ILE A 560 -6.01 -23.75 26.74
C ILE A 560 -6.31 -22.63 25.75
N GLY A 561 -6.61 -21.43 26.25
CA GLY A 561 -6.79 -20.27 25.39
C GLY A 561 -5.48 -19.92 24.70
N MET A 562 -5.38 -20.10 23.39
CA MET A 562 -4.19 -19.67 22.62
C MET A 562 -4.57 -18.53 21.67
N VAL A 563 -3.81 -17.44 21.70
CA VAL A 563 -4.08 -16.23 20.90
C VAL A 563 -2.82 -15.81 20.15
N LEU A 564 -2.94 -15.65 18.84
CA LEU A 564 -1.90 -15.08 17.99
C LEU A 564 -1.81 -13.57 18.25
N ARG A 565 -0.65 -13.09 18.70
CA ARG A 565 -0.42 -11.67 18.96
C ARG A 565 0.29 -10.98 17.80
N LYS A 566 1.39 -11.56 17.31
CA LYS A 566 2.11 -11.07 16.13
C LYS A 566 2.36 -12.20 15.13
N LEU A 567 2.14 -11.91 13.86
CA LEU A 567 2.50 -12.79 12.74
C LEU A 567 3.36 -12.03 11.74
N ASN A 568 4.58 -12.50 11.52
CA ASN A 568 5.47 -11.99 10.48
C ASN A 568 5.77 -13.08 9.46
N VAL A 569 5.48 -12.81 8.18
CA VAL A 569 5.71 -13.75 7.08
C VAL A 569 6.70 -13.15 6.10
N ILE A 570 7.91 -13.70 6.09
CA ILE A 570 9.02 -13.26 5.25
C ILE A 570 9.07 -14.13 4.00
N ILE A 571 8.85 -13.55 2.82
CA ILE A 571 8.99 -14.23 1.53
C ILE A 571 10.26 -13.72 0.86
N ARG A 572 11.17 -14.64 0.49
CA ARG A 572 12.49 -14.36 -0.09
C ARG A 572 12.64 -14.81 -1.52
#